data_AF-A0A4V1N3B2-F1
#
_entry.id   AF-A0A4V1N3B2-F1
#
_cell.length_a   1.000
_cell.length_b   1.000
_cell.length_c   1.000
_cell.angle_alpha   90.00
_cell.angle_beta   90.00
_cell.angle_gamma   90.00
#
_symmetry.space_group_name_H-M   'P 1'
#
loop_
_entity.id
_entity.type
_entity.pdbx_description
1 polymer ?
#
loop_
_entity_poly.entity_id
_entity_poly.type
_entity_poly.pdbx_seq_one_letter_code
_entity_poly.pdbx_strand_id
1 'polypeptide(L)'
;MNFKSMLCKNLILISVMLFSSFQSSTNANVEKLFTVTKTKETTEQMVNEVVAMYKKRYPNVSVMTWGSIESNIDYNSHYKKIKQIYSSNYTDAEIKELIKLYNPKTMDKYTAKTKKVEQQLYDAGKEFGKELSQLIISKIK
;
A
#
# COMPACT_ATOMS: atom_id res chain seq x y z
N MET A 1 24.07 -47.58 8.78
CA MET A 1 23.44 -46.26 8.61
C MET A 1 23.71 -45.80 7.19
N ASN A 2 22.68 -45.61 6.36
CA ASN A 2 22.83 -45.50 4.91
C ASN A 2 23.31 -44.09 4.49
N PHE A 3 24.40 -43.96 3.73
CA PHE A 3 24.98 -42.66 3.34
C PHE A 3 23.96 -41.77 2.59
N LYS A 4 23.08 -42.39 1.79
CA LYS A 4 21.92 -41.72 1.14
C LYS A 4 20.92 -41.14 2.15
N SER A 5 20.72 -41.81 3.30
CA SER A 5 19.81 -41.36 4.35
C SER A 5 20.33 -40.13 5.11
N MET A 6 21.66 -40.03 5.31
CA MET A 6 22.28 -38.82 5.88
C MET A 6 22.25 -37.64 4.91
N LEU A 7 22.54 -37.87 3.63
CA LEU A 7 22.51 -36.83 2.60
C LEU A 7 21.12 -36.20 2.45
N CYS A 8 20.04 -37.00 2.42
CA CYS A 8 18.68 -36.46 2.34
C CYS A 8 18.29 -35.66 3.60
N LYS A 9 18.71 -36.10 4.80
CA LYS A 9 18.44 -35.38 6.05
C LYS A 9 19.16 -34.03 6.11
N ASN A 10 20.42 -33.96 5.66
CA ASN A 10 21.15 -32.69 5.56
C ASN A 10 20.59 -31.76 4.48
N LEU A 11 20.12 -32.30 3.35
CA LEU A 11 19.52 -31.50 2.28
C LEU A 11 18.20 -30.83 2.71
N ILE A 12 17.38 -31.54 3.49
CA ILE A 12 16.14 -30.99 4.08
C ILE A 12 16.49 -29.87 5.08
N LEU A 13 17.52 -30.04 5.91
CA LEU A 13 17.93 -29.03 6.90
C LEU A 13 18.38 -27.71 6.26
N ILE A 14 19.12 -27.79 5.14
CA ILE A 14 19.59 -26.60 4.40
C ILE A 14 18.41 -25.84 3.78
N SER A 15 17.39 -26.55 3.29
CA SER A 15 16.21 -25.92 2.69
C SER A 15 15.38 -25.10 3.69
N VAL A 16 15.30 -25.52 4.95
CA VAL A 16 14.56 -24.82 6.02
C VAL A 16 15.25 -23.52 6.45
N MET A 17 16.59 -23.50 6.45
CA MET A 17 17.35 -22.29 6.79
C MET A 17 17.23 -21.20 5.70
N LEU A 18 17.16 -21.59 4.43
CA LEU A 18 16.97 -20.67 3.30
C LEU A 18 15.57 -20.02 3.28
N PHE A 19 14.53 -20.77 3.66
CA PHE A 19 13.18 -20.22 3.80
C PHE A 19 13.09 -19.20 4.95
N SER A 20 13.79 -19.46 6.06
CA SER A 20 13.75 -18.60 7.24
C SER A 20 14.44 -17.25 7.02
N SER A 21 15.55 -17.23 6.28
CA SER A 21 16.26 -16.00 5.92
C SER A 21 15.49 -15.16 4.90
N PHE A 22 14.80 -15.81 3.95
CA PHE A 22 13.93 -15.14 2.96
C PHE A 22 12.71 -14.47 3.62
N GLN A 23 12.06 -15.15 4.58
CA GLN A 23 10.93 -14.58 5.33
C GLN A 23 11.34 -13.33 6.14
N SER A 24 12.56 -13.33 6.68
CA SER A 24 13.10 -12.22 7.48
C SER A 24 13.35 -10.96 6.65
N SER A 25 13.94 -11.08 5.45
CA SER A 25 14.16 -9.94 4.55
C SER A 25 12.85 -9.32 4.03
N THR A 26 11.88 -10.16 3.67
CA THR A 26 10.56 -9.70 3.21
C THR A 26 9.86 -8.88 4.30
N ASN A 27 9.94 -9.32 5.56
CA ASN A 27 9.35 -8.60 6.69
C ASN A 27 9.96 -7.21 6.94
N ALA A 28 11.26 -7.03 6.72
CA ALA A 28 11.90 -5.71 6.85
C ALA A 28 11.49 -4.78 5.71
N ASN A 29 11.38 -5.30 4.48
CA ASN A 29 10.94 -4.51 3.34
C ASN A 29 9.45 -4.15 3.41
N VAL A 30 8.58 -5.03 3.93
CA VAL A 30 7.18 -4.67 4.19
C VAL A 30 7.05 -3.52 5.19
N GLU A 31 7.89 -3.49 6.24
CA GLU A 31 7.92 -2.37 7.19
C GLU A 31 8.32 -1.05 6.50
N LYS A 32 9.32 -1.12 5.64
CA LYS A 32 9.76 0.03 4.84
C LYS A 32 8.68 0.49 3.86
N LEU A 33 7.95 -0.45 3.25
CA LEU A 33 6.78 -0.14 2.42
C LEU A 33 5.75 0.63 3.24
N PHE A 34 5.37 0.13 4.42
CA PHE A 34 4.40 0.80 5.30
C PHE A 34 4.86 2.20 5.72
N THR A 35 6.16 2.40 5.90
CA THR A 35 6.72 3.72 6.20
C THR A 35 6.56 4.69 5.03
N VAL A 36 6.91 4.28 3.80
CA VAL A 36 6.80 5.18 2.63
C VAL A 36 5.36 5.42 2.21
N THR A 37 4.44 4.48 2.49
CA THR A 37 3.01 4.64 2.24
C THR A 37 2.24 5.24 3.42
N LYS A 38 2.90 5.53 4.56
CA LYS A 38 2.27 6.03 5.78
C LYS A 38 1.07 5.19 6.23
N THR A 39 1.21 3.87 6.15
CA THR A 39 0.13 2.93 6.45
C THR A 39 -0.37 3.09 7.88
N LYS A 40 0.53 3.37 8.83
CA LYS A 40 0.16 3.49 10.24
C LYS A 40 -0.74 4.70 10.49
N GLU A 41 -0.28 5.85 10.03
CA GLU A 41 -0.99 7.12 10.15
C GLU A 41 -2.34 7.08 9.45
N THR A 42 -2.40 6.47 8.26
CA THR A 42 -3.64 6.36 7.49
C THR A 42 -4.66 5.45 8.19
N THR A 43 -4.22 4.31 8.75
CA THR A 43 -5.11 3.43 9.52
C THR A 43 -5.63 4.12 10.78
N GLU A 44 -4.77 4.81 11.52
CA GLU A 44 -5.17 5.58 12.71
C GLU A 44 -6.19 6.67 12.36
N GLN A 45 -5.99 7.38 11.25
CA GLN A 45 -6.94 8.37 10.75
C GLN A 45 -8.32 7.75 10.44
N MET A 46 -8.35 6.64 9.68
CA MET A 46 -9.61 5.95 9.38
C MET A 46 -10.34 5.49 10.64
N VAL A 47 -9.61 4.93 11.61
CA VAL A 47 -10.20 4.50 12.88
C VAL A 47 -10.77 5.69 13.65
N ASN A 48 -10.04 6.80 13.71
CA ASN A 48 -10.50 8.02 14.36
C ASN A 48 -11.76 8.60 13.72
N GLU A 49 -11.86 8.57 12.38
CA GLU A 49 -13.06 8.99 11.66
C GLU A 49 -14.27 8.10 12.00
N VAL A 50 -14.07 6.79 12.06
CA VAL A 50 -15.11 5.84 12.49
C VAL A 50 -15.54 6.13 13.92
N VAL A 51 -14.59 6.28 14.86
CA VAL A 51 -14.91 6.58 16.26
C VAL A 51 -15.65 7.91 16.38
N ALA A 52 -15.23 8.95 15.64
CA ALA A 52 -15.90 10.25 15.64
C ALA A 52 -17.35 10.16 15.13
N MET A 53 -17.59 9.37 14.08
CA MET A 53 -18.94 9.09 13.58
C MET A 53 -19.81 8.42 14.66
N TYR A 54 -19.27 7.44 15.39
CA TYR A 54 -19.99 6.78 16.47
C TYR A 54 -20.24 7.70 17.68
N LYS A 55 -19.26 8.52 18.07
CA LYS A 55 -19.43 9.56 19.11
C LYS A 55 -20.58 10.51 18.78
N LYS A 56 -20.67 10.97 17.52
CA LYS A 56 -21.76 11.83 17.05
C LYS A 56 -23.13 11.13 17.10
N ARG A 57 -23.17 9.83 16.79
CA ARG A 57 -24.42 9.04 16.79
C ARG A 57 -24.92 8.70 18.21
N TYR A 58 -24.01 8.60 19.18
CA TYR A 58 -24.33 8.22 20.55
C TYR A 58 -23.82 9.27 21.55
N PRO A 59 -24.40 10.50 21.54
CA PRO A 59 -23.90 11.62 22.35
C PRO A 59 -24.06 11.41 23.87
N ASN A 60 -24.93 10.49 24.29
CA ASN A 60 -25.17 10.19 25.70
C ASN A 60 -24.16 9.20 26.29
N VAL A 61 -23.27 8.62 25.49
CA VAL A 61 -22.20 7.73 25.98
C VAL A 61 -21.11 8.57 26.63
N SER A 62 -20.70 8.17 27.84
CA SER A 62 -19.75 8.94 28.63
C SER A 62 -18.37 9.03 27.99
N VAL A 63 -17.64 10.11 28.29
CA VAL A 63 -16.23 10.29 27.87
C VAL A 63 -15.36 9.14 28.36
N MET A 64 -15.61 8.62 29.57
CA MET A 64 -14.87 7.49 30.14
C MET A 64 -15.07 6.21 29.30
N THR A 65 -16.30 5.94 28.87
CA THR A 65 -16.61 4.80 28.00
C THR A 65 -15.91 4.93 26.66
N TRP A 66 -15.93 6.11 26.04
CA TRP A 66 -15.21 6.34 24.78
C TRP A 66 -13.69 6.20 24.93
N GLY A 67 -13.11 6.77 25.99
CA GLY A 67 -11.68 6.63 26.27
C GLY A 67 -11.28 5.17 26.48
N SER A 68 -12.13 4.38 27.14
CA SER A 68 -11.92 2.94 27.26
C SER A 68 -11.94 2.24 25.89
N ILE A 69 -12.92 2.53 25.03
CA ILE A 69 -12.99 1.95 23.67
C ILE A 69 -11.72 2.30 22.88
N GLU A 70 -11.33 3.56 22.85
CA GLU A 70 -10.14 4.05 22.12
C GLU A 70 -8.85 3.39 22.64
N SER A 71 -8.71 3.23 23.97
CA SER A 71 -7.55 2.59 24.58
C SER A 71 -7.44 1.08 24.30
N ASN A 72 -8.56 0.42 23.97
CA ASN A 72 -8.62 -1.02 23.69
C ASN A 72 -8.41 -1.36 22.20
N ILE A 73 -8.14 -0.36 21.36
CA ILE A 73 -7.88 -0.60 19.93
C ILE A 73 -6.49 -1.21 19.76
N ASP A 74 -6.44 -2.48 19.40
CA ASP A 74 -5.20 -3.22 19.18
C ASP A 74 -4.64 -3.00 17.76
N TYR A 75 -4.00 -1.85 17.58
CA TYR A 75 -3.30 -1.53 16.35
C TYR A 75 -2.15 -2.50 16.04
N ASN A 76 -1.48 -3.04 17.06
CA ASN A 76 -0.31 -3.92 16.87
C ASN A 76 -0.70 -5.25 16.22
N SER A 77 -1.76 -5.89 16.71
CA SER A 77 -2.28 -7.11 16.11
C SER A 77 -2.77 -6.87 14.68
N HIS A 78 -3.42 -5.72 14.45
CA HIS A 78 -3.83 -5.32 13.10
C HIS A 78 -2.63 -5.16 12.15
N TYR A 79 -1.58 -4.42 12.53
CA TYR A 79 -0.38 -4.26 11.71
C TYR A 79 0.34 -5.58 11.46
N LYS A 80 0.44 -6.46 12.46
CA LYS A 80 1.01 -7.80 12.28
C LYS A 80 0.25 -8.60 11.24
N LYS A 81 -1.09 -8.52 11.23
CA LYS A 81 -1.93 -9.19 10.24
C LYS A 81 -1.73 -8.63 8.84
N ILE A 82 -1.70 -7.31 8.67
CA ILE A 82 -1.42 -6.68 7.36
C ILE A 82 -0.03 -7.10 6.87
N LYS A 83 0.97 -7.06 7.75
CA LYS A 83 2.35 -7.48 7.43
C LYS A 83 2.39 -8.92 6.93
N GLN A 84 1.72 -9.83 7.62
CA GLN A 84 1.60 -11.23 7.19
C GLN A 84 0.95 -11.34 5.80
N ILE A 85 -0.12 -10.60 5.54
CA ILE A 85 -0.78 -10.61 4.22
C ILE A 85 0.19 -10.19 3.12
N TYR A 86 0.96 -9.12 3.30
CA TYR A 86 1.97 -8.71 2.31
C TYR A 86 3.06 -9.78 2.16
N SER A 87 3.64 -10.25 3.26
CA SER A 87 4.71 -11.24 3.24
C SER A 87 4.30 -12.59 2.66
N SER A 88 3.00 -12.93 2.64
CA SER A 88 2.47 -14.17 2.05
C SER A 88 2.08 -14.04 0.58
N ASN A 89 1.90 -12.82 0.06
CA ASN A 89 1.38 -12.61 -1.30
C ASN A 89 2.38 -11.92 -2.24
N TYR A 90 3.45 -11.31 -1.70
CA TYR A 90 4.45 -10.62 -2.48
C TYR A 90 5.84 -11.19 -2.21
N THR A 91 6.62 -11.29 -3.27
CA THR A 91 8.05 -11.54 -3.19
C THR A 91 8.78 -10.29 -2.69
N ASP A 92 9.98 -10.49 -2.14
CA ASP A 92 10.85 -9.40 -1.70
C ASP A 92 11.18 -8.40 -2.84
N ALA A 93 11.28 -8.89 -4.07
CA ALA A 93 11.51 -8.07 -5.26
C ALA A 93 10.33 -7.16 -5.56
N GLU A 94 9.10 -7.70 -5.58
CA GLU A 94 7.88 -6.91 -5.81
C GLU A 94 7.68 -5.86 -4.71
N ILE A 95 7.94 -6.20 -3.44
CA ILE A 95 7.88 -5.21 -2.35
C ILE A 95 8.89 -4.07 -2.59
N LYS A 96 10.12 -4.37 -3.06
CA LYS A 96 11.12 -3.33 -3.39
C LYS A 96 10.68 -2.44 -4.56
N GLU A 97 10.01 -3.01 -5.56
CA GLU A 97 9.43 -2.24 -6.66
C GLU A 97 8.34 -1.29 -6.16
N LEU A 98 7.44 -1.76 -5.29
CA LEU A 98 6.44 -0.91 -4.64
C LEU A 98 7.10 0.22 -3.82
N ILE A 99 8.13 -0.09 -3.02
CA ILE A 99 8.87 0.93 -2.26
C ILE A 99 9.47 2.00 -3.19
N LYS A 100 10.00 1.60 -4.35
CA LYS A 100 10.59 2.54 -5.32
C LYS A 100 9.52 3.46 -5.92
N LEU A 101 8.34 2.91 -6.22
CA LEU A 101 7.21 3.65 -6.76
C LEU A 101 6.66 4.67 -5.74
N TYR A 102 6.38 4.21 -4.52
CA TYR A 102 5.83 5.04 -3.44
C TYR A 102 6.88 5.90 -2.71
N ASN A 103 8.14 5.86 -3.13
CA ASN A 103 9.15 6.74 -2.58
C ASN A 103 8.72 8.21 -2.80
N PRO A 104 8.74 9.07 -1.78
CA PRO A 104 8.32 10.47 -1.92
C PRO A 104 9.04 11.21 -3.05
N LYS A 105 10.34 10.99 -3.25
CA LYS A 105 11.09 11.63 -4.34
C LYS A 105 10.62 11.17 -5.72
N THR A 106 10.24 9.90 -5.83
CA THR A 106 9.68 9.33 -7.07
C THR A 106 8.30 9.94 -7.32
N MET A 107 7.44 9.96 -6.30
CA MET A 107 6.10 10.53 -6.40
C MET A 107 6.15 12.02 -6.73
N ASP A 108 6.93 12.83 -6.01
CA ASP A 108 7.09 14.26 -6.25
C ASP A 108 7.57 14.55 -7.68
N LYS A 109 8.52 13.76 -8.18
CA LYS A 109 9.01 13.86 -9.57
C LYS A 109 7.87 13.61 -10.57
N TYR A 110 7.05 12.59 -10.35
CA TYR A 110 5.93 12.30 -11.26
C TYR A 110 4.81 13.32 -11.12
N THR A 111 4.46 13.75 -9.90
CA THR A 111 3.49 14.83 -9.68
C THR A 111 3.91 16.12 -10.37
N ALA A 112 5.19 16.52 -10.27
CA ALA A 112 5.71 17.70 -10.96
C ALA A 112 5.65 17.55 -12.49
N LYS A 113 5.97 16.36 -13.01
CA LYS A 113 5.84 16.07 -14.44
C LYS A 113 4.39 16.10 -14.91
N THR A 114 3.47 15.51 -14.15
CA THR A 114 2.03 15.53 -14.44
C THR A 114 1.53 16.96 -14.53
N LYS A 115 1.84 17.81 -13.53
CA LYS A 115 1.49 19.24 -13.56
C LYS A 115 2.05 19.97 -14.79
N LYS A 116 3.24 19.59 -15.26
CA LYS A 116 3.86 20.19 -16.46
C LYS A 116 3.13 19.81 -17.75
N VAL A 117 2.65 18.57 -17.87
CA VAL A 117 1.98 18.09 -19.09
C VAL A 117 0.47 18.32 -19.10
N GLU A 118 -0.13 18.63 -17.95
CA GLU A 118 -1.57 18.80 -17.78
C GLU A 118 -2.16 19.82 -18.77
N GLN A 119 -1.55 21.01 -18.87
CA GLN A 119 -1.98 22.03 -19.82
C GLN A 119 -1.83 21.57 -21.28
N GLN A 120 -0.74 20.86 -21.59
CA GLN A 120 -0.48 20.37 -22.95
C GLN A 120 -1.53 19.33 -23.38
N LEU A 121 -1.92 18.44 -22.46
CA LEU A 121 -2.97 17.46 -22.69
C LEU A 121 -4.33 18.14 -22.87
N TYR A 122 -4.61 19.17 -22.07
CA TYR A 122 -5.83 19.97 -22.22
C TYR A 122 -5.90 20.65 -23.60
N ASP A 123 -4.81 21.31 -24.01
CA ASP A 123 -4.74 22.01 -25.29
C ASP A 123 -4.88 21.05 -26.48
N ALA A 124 -4.22 19.89 -26.42
CA ALA A 124 -4.36 18.84 -27.43
C ALA A 124 -5.80 18.31 -27.52
N GLY A 125 -6.47 18.11 -26.38
CA GLY A 125 -7.88 17.71 -26.36
C GLY A 125 -8.81 18.77 -26.95
N LYS A 126 -8.54 20.05 -26.65
CA LYS A 126 -9.28 21.19 -27.21
C LYS A 126 -9.11 21.29 -28.73
N GLU A 127 -7.90 21.09 -29.23
CA GLU A 127 -7.59 21.08 -30.66
C GLU A 127 -8.33 19.95 -31.37
N PHE A 128 -8.24 18.73 -30.87
CA PHE A 128 -8.97 17.58 -31.39
C PHE A 128 -10.49 17.82 -31.43
N GLY A 129 -11.06 18.42 -30.37
CA GLY A 129 -12.49 18.77 -30.33
C GLY A 129 -12.90 19.79 -31.39
N LYS A 130 -12.01 20.75 -31.71
CA LYS A 130 -12.23 21.72 -32.80
C LYS A 130 -12.21 21.04 -34.16
N GLU A 131 -11.23 20.18 -34.42
CA GLU A 131 -11.13 19.41 -35.68
C GLU A 131 -12.36 18.53 -35.88
N LEU A 132 -12.80 17.81 -34.84
CA LEU A 132 -14.00 17.00 -34.87
C LEU A 132 -15.25 17.83 -35.20
N SER A 133 -15.38 19.01 -34.58
CA SER A 133 -16.51 19.91 -34.84
C SER A 133 -16.53 20.39 -36.30
N GLN A 134 -15.37 20.73 -36.85
CA GLN A 134 -15.24 21.12 -38.26
C GLN A 134 -15.62 19.96 -39.20
N LEU A 135 -15.16 18.75 -38.90
CA LEU A 135 -15.51 17.55 -39.66
C LEU A 135 -17.02 17.31 -39.64
N ILE A 136 -17.67 17.37 -38.47
CA ILE A 136 -19.12 17.20 -38.33
C ILE A 136 -19.86 18.25 -39.15
N ILE A 137 -19.50 19.52 -39.03
CA ILE A 137 -20.13 20.61 -39.79
C ILE A 137 -19.99 20.37 -41.31
N SER A 138 -18.83 19.89 -41.78
CA SER A 138 -18.59 19.60 -43.19
C SER A 138 -19.43 18.45 -43.77
N LYS A 139 -20.07 17.65 -42.92
CA LYS A 139 -20.90 16.51 -43.31
C LYS A 139 -22.40 16.80 -43.19
N ILE A 140 -22.78 17.79 -42.39
CA ILE A 140 -24.18 18.11 -42.07
C ILE A 140 -24.66 19.37 -42.81
N LYS A 141 -23.76 20.32 -43.08
CA LYS A 141 -24.02 21.42 -44.01
C LYS A 141 -23.58 21.04 -45.41
#